data_AF-A0A953C0Z1-F1
#
_entry.id   AF-A0A953C0Z1-F1
#
_cell.length_a   1.000
_cell.length_b   1.000
_cell.length_c   1.000
_cell.angle_alpha   90.00
_cell.angle_beta   90.00
_cell.angle_gamma   90.00
#
_symmetry.space_group_name_H-M   'P 1'
#
loop_
_entity.id
_entity.type
_entity.pdbx_description
1 polymer ?
#
loop_
_entity_poly.entity_id
_entity_poly.type
_entity_poly.pdbx_seq_one_letter_code
_entity_poly.pdbx_strand_id
1 'polypeptide(L)'
;MLICAALATLATVSLAEIPTLATEVESEARALTAQTTITPAFLAGLEDFSGDAMRLSEALREAGVEQDLPCIFRGIAEDAAERVTEFQAADTEAERRMAFDGLRALLNDAILIAPMAAGAATDAAEARAIAAR
;
A
#
# COMPACT_ATOMS: atom_id res chain seq x y z
N MET A 1 21.96 6.15 -35.23
CA MET A 1 20.76 6.45 -34.42
C MET A 1 20.61 5.31 -33.42
N LEU A 2 21.12 5.53 -32.20
CA LEU A 2 21.11 4.54 -31.12
C LEU A 2 19.74 4.55 -30.46
N ILE A 3 19.12 3.38 -30.41
CA ILE A 3 17.85 3.10 -29.76
C ILE A 3 18.10 3.15 -28.25
N CYS A 4 17.58 4.18 -27.58
CA CYS A 4 17.35 4.15 -26.13
C CYS A 4 16.19 3.18 -25.88
N ALA A 5 16.51 1.91 -25.69
CA ALA A 5 15.64 0.98 -24.99
C ALA A 5 15.58 1.44 -23.53
N ALA A 6 14.67 2.37 -23.24
CA ALA A 6 14.27 2.65 -21.87
C ALA A 6 13.73 1.33 -21.30
N LEU A 7 14.47 0.78 -20.33
CA LEU A 7 13.99 -0.26 -19.44
C LEU A 7 12.80 0.29 -18.67
N ALA A 8 11.61 0.25 -19.26
CA ALA A 8 10.36 0.19 -18.54
C ALA A 8 10.14 -1.27 -18.20
N THR A 9 10.92 -1.79 -17.24
CA THR A 9 10.51 -2.99 -16.50
C THR A 9 9.29 -2.58 -15.70
N LEU A 10 8.10 -2.73 -16.30
CA LEU A 10 6.87 -2.93 -15.54
C LEU A 10 7.18 -4.10 -14.61
N ALA A 11 7.45 -3.80 -13.35
CA ALA A 11 7.69 -4.81 -12.34
C ALA A 11 6.36 -5.54 -12.13
N THR A 12 6.12 -6.57 -12.93
CA THR A 12 5.05 -7.53 -12.66
C THR A 12 5.44 -8.19 -11.35
N VAL A 13 4.81 -7.76 -10.25
CA VAL A 13 4.97 -8.39 -8.95
C VAL A 13 4.55 -9.84 -9.15
N SER A 14 5.51 -10.75 -9.03
CA SER A 14 5.20 -12.17 -9.13
C SER A 14 4.34 -12.57 -7.93
N LEU A 15 3.53 -13.60 -8.09
CA LEU A 15 2.65 -14.11 -7.02
C LEU A 15 3.44 -14.42 -5.73
N ALA A 16 4.71 -14.79 -5.85
CA ALA A 16 5.61 -15.09 -4.73
C ALA A 16 6.09 -13.85 -3.95
N GLU A 17 5.98 -12.65 -4.54
CA GLU A 17 6.44 -11.39 -3.95
C GLU A 17 5.33 -10.67 -3.18
N ILE A 18 4.06 -11.05 -3.39
CA ILE A 18 2.90 -10.44 -2.71
C ILE A 18 3.01 -10.49 -1.18
N PRO A 19 3.41 -11.60 -0.53
CA PRO A 19 3.56 -11.62 0.92
C PRO A 19 4.64 -10.66 1.43
N THR A 20 5.71 -10.45 0.64
CA THR A 20 6.76 -9.48 0.96
C THR A 20 6.22 -8.07 0.87
N LEU A 21 5.54 -7.73 -0.23
CA LEU A 21 4.94 -6.41 -0.43
C LEU A 21 3.88 -6.10 0.65
N ALA A 22 3.07 -7.07 1.04
CA ALA A 22 2.12 -6.91 2.14
C ALA A 22 2.83 -6.62 3.48
N THR A 23 3.97 -7.26 3.74
CA THR A 23 4.77 -7.00 4.94
C THR A 23 5.39 -5.60 4.90
N GLU A 24 5.83 -5.14 3.73
CA GLU A 24 6.34 -3.77 3.52
C GLU A 24 5.24 -2.74 3.84
N VAL A 25 4.06 -2.88 3.23
CA VAL A 25 2.89 -2.02 3.49
C VAL A 25 2.52 -1.99 4.98
N GLU A 26 2.50 -3.14 5.66
CA GLU A 26 2.23 -3.21 7.10
C GLU A 26 3.30 -2.44 7.91
N SER A 27 4.57 -2.66 7.61
CA SER A 27 5.70 -2.05 8.31
C SER A 27 5.70 -0.53 8.13
N GLU A 28 5.45 -0.05 6.92
CA GLU A 28 5.33 1.37 6.61
C GLU A 28 4.15 2.00 7.35
N ALA A 29 2.99 1.36 7.34
CA ALA A 29 1.83 1.84 8.08
C ALA A 29 2.13 1.96 9.59
N ARG A 30 2.84 0.98 10.19
CA ARG A 30 3.28 1.05 11.59
C ARG A 30 4.25 2.22 11.82
N ALA A 31 5.21 2.42 10.93
CA ALA A 31 6.19 3.49 11.02
C ALA A 31 5.53 4.89 10.92
N LEU A 32 4.61 5.06 9.98
CA LEU A 32 3.85 6.30 9.79
C LEU A 32 2.91 6.58 10.97
N THR A 33 2.28 5.55 11.55
CA THR A 33 1.43 5.70 12.75
C THR A 33 2.20 6.21 13.98
N ALA A 34 3.51 6.00 14.03
CA ALA A 34 4.37 6.51 15.11
C ALA A 34 4.71 8.01 14.94
N GLN A 35 4.47 8.60 13.77
CA GLN A 35 4.79 10.00 13.49
C GLN A 35 3.76 10.94 14.13
N THR A 36 4.24 12.08 14.59
CA THR A 36 3.41 13.12 15.24
C THR A 36 3.69 14.52 14.72
N THR A 37 4.62 14.66 13.77
CA THR A 37 5.05 15.93 13.21
C THR A 37 5.09 15.83 11.70
N ILE A 38 4.52 16.82 11.02
CA ILE A 38 4.57 16.91 9.56
C ILE A 38 5.98 17.36 9.15
N THR A 39 6.68 16.50 8.44
CA THR A 39 8.02 16.77 7.88
C THR A 39 8.04 16.34 6.42
N PRO A 40 8.97 16.86 5.60
CA PRO A 40 9.12 16.38 4.22
C PRO A 40 9.33 14.86 4.11
N ALA A 41 10.08 14.26 5.05
CA ALA A 41 10.30 12.82 5.10
C ALA A 41 9.02 12.04 5.44
N PHE A 42 8.17 12.59 6.32
CA PHE A 42 6.87 12.00 6.63
C PHE A 42 5.94 12.02 5.40
N LEU A 43 5.88 13.14 4.69
CA LEU A 43 5.05 13.26 3.48
C LEU A 43 5.52 12.30 2.38
N ALA A 44 6.84 12.23 2.14
CA ALA A 44 7.41 11.27 1.20
C ALA A 44 7.09 9.82 1.61
N GLY A 45 7.22 9.47 2.89
CA GLY A 45 6.87 8.14 3.36
C GLY A 45 5.38 7.80 3.20
N LEU A 46 4.49 8.80 3.27
CA LEU A 46 3.05 8.59 3.02
C LEU A 46 2.75 8.42 1.53
N GLU A 47 3.49 9.11 0.65
CA GLU A 47 3.44 8.90 -0.80
C GLU A 47 3.96 7.51 -1.20
N ASP A 48 5.08 7.08 -0.62
CA ASP A 48 5.64 5.73 -0.81
C ASP A 48 4.63 4.66 -0.37
N PHE A 49 4.06 4.80 0.83
CA PHE A 49 3.01 3.91 1.34
C PHE A 49 1.78 3.84 0.41
N SER A 50 1.33 4.98 -0.12
CA SER A 50 0.23 5.01 -1.08
C SER A 50 0.58 4.23 -2.35
N GLY A 51 1.79 4.43 -2.87
CA GLY A 51 2.30 3.68 -4.02
C GLY A 51 2.33 2.17 -3.76
N ASP A 52 2.80 1.76 -2.59
CA ASP A 52 2.99 0.35 -2.24
C ASP A 52 1.66 -0.36 -1.99
N ALA A 53 0.70 0.32 -1.36
CA ALA A 53 -0.67 -0.15 -1.25
C ALA A 53 -1.33 -0.30 -2.63
N MET A 54 -1.09 0.61 -3.58
CA MET A 54 -1.59 0.48 -4.94
C MET A 54 -0.96 -0.72 -5.67
N ARG A 55 0.37 -0.87 -5.57
CA ARG A 55 1.08 -2.04 -6.13
C ARG A 55 0.55 -3.34 -5.56
N LEU A 56 0.24 -3.37 -4.26
CA LEU A 56 -0.35 -4.54 -3.60
C LEU A 56 -1.76 -4.84 -4.12
N SER A 57 -2.59 -3.81 -4.28
CA SER A 57 -3.93 -3.95 -4.89
C SER A 57 -3.86 -4.60 -6.27
N GLU A 58 -2.99 -4.10 -7.14
CA GLU A 58 -2.82 -4.61 -8.50
C GLU A 58 -2.32 -6.05 -8.50
N ALA A 59 -1.32 -6.35 -7.67
CA ALA A 59 -0.76 -7.70 -7.55
C ALA A 59 -1.80 -8.71 -7.04
N LEU A 60 -2.61 -8.36 -6.04
CA LEU A 60 -3.69 -9.21 -5.53
C LEU A 60 -4.75 -9.47 -6.61
N ARG A 61 -5.08 -8.46 -7.41
CA ARG A 61 -6.02 -8.60 -8.53
C ARG A 61 -5.48 -9.55 -9.60
N GLU A 62 -4.21 -9.43 -9.97
CA GLU A 62 -3.54 -10.31 -10.93
C GLU A 62 -3.38 -11.76 -10.40
N ALA A 63 -3.18 -11.88 -9.09
CA ALA A 63 -3.21 -13.14 -8.36
C ALA A 63 -4.60 -13.79 -8.30
N GLY A 64 -5.66 -13.09 -8.70
CA GLY A 64 -7.03 -13.60 -8.62
C GLY A 64 -7.49 -13.85 -7.18
N VAL A 65 -6.92 -13.13 -6.22
CA VAL A 65 -7.41 -13.10 -4.84
C VAL A 65 -8.82 -12.49 -4.82
N GLU A 66 -9.64 -12.87 -3.83
CA GLU A 66 -11.02 -12.37 -3.68
C GLU A 66 -11.12 -10.86 -3.87
N GLN A 67 -12.16 -10.41 -4.58
CA GLN A 67 -12.27 -9.03 -5.08
C GLN A 67 -12.21 -7.96 -3.99
N ASP A 68 -12.57 -8.29 -2.75
CA ASP A 68 -12.60 -7.34 -1.64
C ASP A 68 -11.19 -6.83 -1.31
N LEU A 69 -10.19 -7.70 -1.24
CA LEU A 69 -8.83 -7.30 -0.84
C LEU A 69 -8.16 -6.33 -1.82
N PRO A 70 -8.13 -6.59 -3.15
CA PRO A 70 -7.65 -5.60 -4.12
C PRO A 70 -8.39 -4.26 -4.00
N CYS A 71 -9.72 -4.27 -3.84
CA CYS A 71 -10.50 -3.05 -3.75
C CYS A 71 -10.18 -2.26 -2.47
N ILE A 72 -10.03 -2.94 -1.35
CA ILE A 72 -9.64 -2.34 -0.07
C ILE A 72 -8.28 -1.65 -0.19
N PHE A 73 -7.27 -2.33 -0.72
CA PHE A 73 -5.93 -1.74 -0.84
C PHE A 73 -5.87 -0.58 -1.82
N ARG A 74 -6.69 -0.58 -2.88
CA ARG A 74 -6.84 0.58 -3.75
C ARG A 74 -7.43 1.77 -2.98
N GLY A 75 -8.49 1.55 -2.21
CA GLY A 75 -9.08 2.61 -1.37
C GLY A 75 -8.09 3.15 -0.35
N ILE A 76 -7.30 2.28 0.27
CA ILE A 76 -6.24 2.71 1.21
C ILE A 76 -5.19 3.58 0.52
N ALA A 77 -4.76 3.20 -0.68
CA ALA A 77 -3.79 3.95 -1.47
C ALA A 77 -4.32 5.33 -1.87
N GLU A 78 -5.56 5.39 -2.36
CA GLU A 78 -6.24 6.63 -2.76
C GLU A 78 -6.41 7.57 -1.55
N ASP A 79 -6.94 7.06 -0.45
CA ASP A 79 -7.11 7.82 0.80
C ASP A 79 -5.77 8.35 1.32
N ALA A 80 -4.69 7.54 1.27
CA ALA A 80 -3.36 7.96 1.71
C ALA A 80 -2.82 9.13 0.86
N ALA A 81 -3.02 9.09 -0.46
CA ALA A 81 -2.64 10.19 -1.34
C ALA A 81 -3.42 11.48 -1.05
N GLU A 82 -4.72 11.36 -0.73
CA GLU A 82 -5.52 12.51 -0.30
C GLU A 82 -5.00 13.11 1.01
N ARG A 83 -4.62 12.27 1.98
CA ARG A 83 -4.06 12.74 3.26
C ARG A 83 -2.79 13.57 3.07
N VAL A 84 -1.94 13.27 2.07
CA VAL A 84 -0.76 14.12 1.75
C VAL A 84 -1.19 15.55 1.44
N THR A 85 -2.23 15.72 0.61
CA THR A 85 -2.77 17.04 0.25
C THR A 85 -3.36 17.76 1.46
N GLU A 86 -4.05 17.03 2.34
CA GLU A 86 -4.60 17.60 3.58
C GLU A 86 -3.51 18.07 4.54
N PHE A 87 -2.43 17.31 4.71
CA PHE A 87 -1.31 17.73 5.55
C PHE A 87 -0.60 18.96 5.00
N GLN A 88 -0.52 19.10 3.67
CA GLN A 88 0.05 20.29 3.03
C GLN A 88 -0.83 21.53 3.20
N ALA A 89 -2.15 21.36 3.32
CA ALA A 89 -3.12 22.44 3.50
C ALA A 89 -3.43 22.79 4.97
N ALA A 90 -2.95 22.00 5.94
CA ALA A 90 -3.28 22.15 7.36
C ALA A 90 -2.51 23.30 8.04
N ASP A 91 -3.10 24.49 8.05
CA ASP A 91 -2.51 25.72 8.59
C ASP A 91 -2.55 25.79 10.13
N THR A 92 -3.60 25.24 10.74
CA THR A 92 -3.83 25.31 12.20
C THR A 92 -3.44 24.01 12.92
N GLU A 93 -3.18 24.11 14.23
CA GLU A 93 -2.92 22.93 15.06
C GLU A 93 -4.13 21.98 15.11
N ALA A 94 -5.34 22.53 15.09
CA ALA A 94 -6.56 21.74 15.09
C ALA A 94 -6.70 20.92 13.79
N GLU A 95 -6.47 21.53 12.63
CA GLU A 95 -6.46 20.84 11.33
C GLU A 95 -5.41 19.75 11.28
N ARG A 96 -4.19 20.03 11.74
CA ARG A 96 -3.12 19.02 11.80
C ARG A 96 -3.49 17.84 12.69
N ARG A 97 -4.11 18.08 13.86
CA ARG A 97 -4.56 17.01 14.75
C ARG A 97 -5.62 16.14 14.08
N MET A 98 -6.63 16.74 13.45
CA MET A 98 -7.66 16.00 12.72
C MET A 98 -7.08 15.18 11.57
N ALA A 99 -6.14 15.74 10.81
CA ALA A 99 -5.45 15.03 9.73
C ALA A 99 -4.65 13.83 10.25
N PHE A 100 -3.96 13.97 11.39
CA PHE A 100 -3.29 12.84 12.04
C PHE A 100 -4.27 11.79 12.55
N ASP A 101 -5.40 12.17 13.15
CA ASP A 101 -6.41 11.22 13.62
C ASP A 101 -7.01 10.41 12.46
N GLY A 102 -7.32 11.08 11.34
CA GLY A 102 -7.79 10.45 10.11
C GLY A 102 -6.75 9.50 9.51
N LEU A 103 -5.49 9.94 9.41
CA LEU A 103 -4.40 9.09 8.95
C LEU A 103 -4.24 7.84 9.84
N ARG A 104 -4.29 7.99 11.16
CA ARG A 104 -4.14 6.84 12.08
C ARG A 104 -5.24 5.81 11.89
N ALA A 105 -6.47 6.22 11.63
CA ALA A 105 -7.56 5.29 11.33
C ALA A 105 -7.25 4.48 10.06
N LEU A 106 -6.89 5.15 8.97
CA LEU A 106 -6.50 4.54 7.70
C LEU A 106 -5.35 3.54 7.86
N LEU A 107 -4.27 3.95 8.54
CA LEU A 107 -3.08 3.12 8.72
C LEU A 107 -3.36 1.93 9.63
N ASN A 108 -4.20 2.07 10.66
CA ASN A 108 -4.59 0.94 11.50
C ASN A 108 -5.34 -0.14 10.70
N ASP A 109 -6.21 0.26 9.76
CA ASP A 109 -6.89 -0.69 8.87
C ASP A 109 -5.88 -1.41 7.97
N ALA A 110 -4.93 -0.67 7.38
CA ALA A 110 -3.85 -1.27 6.58
C ALA A 110 -3.03 -2.28 7.38
N ILE A 111 -2.67 -1.96 8.63
CA ILE A 111 -1.93 -2.83 9.55
C ILE A 111 -2.68 -4.14 9.82
N LEU A 112 -4.00 -4.07 9.98
CA LEU A 112 -4.83 -5.25 10.27
C LEU A 112 -5.04 -6.12 9.02
N ILE A 113 -5.17 -5.50 7.85
CA ILE A 113 -5.59 -6.18 6.63
C ILE A 113 -4.40 -6.72 5.81
N ALA A 114 -3.23 -6.09 5.89
CA ALA A 114 -2.03 -6.52 5.15
C ALA A 114 -1.63 -7.99 5.41
N PRO A 115 -1.62 -8.51 6.65
CA PRO A 115 -1.39 -9.93 6.89
C PRO A 115 -2.43 -10.85 6.23
N MET A 116 -3.68 -10.39 6.12
CA MET A 116 -4.75 -11.16 5.47
C MET A 116 -4.51 -11.26 3.95
N ALA A 117 -4.04 -10.19 3.33
CA ALA A 117 -3.63 -10.20 1.92
C ALA A 117 -2.44 -11.14 1.66
N ALA A 118 -1.43 -11.15 2.55
CA ALA A 118 -0.31 -12.07 2.45
C ALA A 118 -0.77 -13.54 2.52
N GLY A 119 -1.67 -13.86 3.46
CA GLY A 119 -2.27 -15.19 3.59
C GLY A 119 -3.06 -15.59 2.34
N ALA A 120 -3.97 -14.73 1.88
CA ALA A 120 -4.80 -15.01 0.72
C ALA A 120 -3.99 -15.21 -0.57
N ALA A 121 -2.90 -14.46 -0.75
CA ALA A 121 -1.98 -14.65 -1.88
C ALA A 121 -1.24 -15.99 -1.80
N THR A 122 -0.84 -16.42 -0.60
CA THR A 122 -0.21 -17.71 -0.37
C THR A 122 -1.17 -18.86 -0.71
N ASP A 123 -2.41 -18.78 -0.21
CA ASP A 123 -3.45 -19.78 -0.49
C ASP A 123 -3.75 -19.88 -1.99
N ALA A 124 -3.83 -18.74 -2.69
CA ALA A 124 -4.02 -18.69 -4.13
C ALA A 124 -2.84 -19.32 -4.90
N ALA A 125 -1.60 -19.13 -4.43
CA ALA A 125 -0.41 -19.74 -5.02
C ALA A 125 -0.42 -21.27 -4.87
N GLU A 126 -0.77 -21.76 -3.69
CA GLU A 126 -0.86 -23.19 -3.41
C GLU A 126 -1.96 -23.86 -4.25
N ALA A 127 -3.14 -23.24 -4.34
CA ALA A 127 -4.24 -23.74 -5.15
C ALA A 127 -3.86 -23.87 -6.63
N ARG A 128 -3.14 -22.87 -7.18
CA ARG A 128 -2.62 -22.90 -8.56
C ARG A 128 -1.58 -24.00 -8.75
N ALA A 129 -0.67 -24.18 -7.80
CA ALA A 129 0.35 -25.23 -7.86
C ALA A 129 -0.25 -26.64 -7.81
N ILE A 130 -1.32 -26.84 -7.04
CA ILE A 130 -2.07 -28.11 -7.01
C ILE A 130 -2.77 -28.36 -8.35
N ALA A 131 -3.44 -27.35 -8.90
CA ALA A 131 -4.17 -27.48 -10.17
C ALA A 131 -3.25 -27.73 -11.40
N ALA A 132 -1.97 -27.37 -11.31
CA ALA A 132 -0.99 -27.57 -12.36
C ALA A 132 -0.30 -28.96 -12.33
N ARG A 133 -0.60 -29.80 -11.34
CA ARG A 133 -0.09 -31.18 -11.20
C ARG A 133 -1.06 -32.18 -11.83
#